data_AF-H5UQ31-F1
#
_entry.id   AF-H5UQ31-F1
#
_cell.length_a   1.000
_cell.length_b   1.000
_cell.length_c   1.000
_cell.angle_alpha   90.00
_cell.angle_beta   90.00
_cell.angle_gamma   90.00
#
_symmetry.space_group_name_H-M   'P 1'
#
loop_
_entity.id
_entity.type
_entity.pdbx_description
1 polymer ?
#
loop_
_entity_poly.entity_id
_entity_poly.type
_entity_poly.pdbx_seq_one_letter_code
_entity_poly.pdbx_strand_id
1 'polypeptide(L)'
;MAPIVVTEDDPIATALSLLGKRTHRTALVVDADHRPVGLVTERDCHEVDRYATVADVLRRNLFTLLAGVDLDEAYGALESNHLGLAPVFEDDRLVDVLTRTGILRSAISPLPPPSTRGATRARGGRRHQR
;
A
#
# COMPACT_ATOMS: atom_id res chain seq x y z
N MET A 1 6.83 -1.12 0.51
CA MET A 1 6.24 -2.31 1.19
C MET A 1 5.04 -2.74 0.37
N ALA A 2 4.85 -4.02 0.01
CA ALA A 2 3.77 -4.37 -0.94
C ALA A 2 2.39 -3.82 -0.47
N PRO A 3 1.71 -3.03 -1.32
CA PRO A 3 0.46 -2.38 -0.98
C PRO A 3 -0.67 -3.39 -0.78
N ILE A 4 -1.70 -3.02 -0.02
CA ILE A 4 -2.94 -3.82 0.08
C ILE A 4 -3.85 -3.39 -1.06
N VAL A 5 -4.42 -4.37 -1.75
CA VAL A 5 -5.45 -4.17 -2.78
C VAL A 5 -6.69 -4.97 -2.38
N VAL A 6 -7.85 -4.36 -2.53
CA VAL A 6 -9.19 -4.96 -2.35
C VAL A 6 -10.09 -4.58 -3.53
N THR A 7 -11.20 -5.27 -3.69
CA THR A 7 -12.23 -4.97 -4.70
C THR A 7 -13.38 -4.18 -4.08
N GLU A 8 -14.22 -3.54 -4.90
CA GLU A 8 -15.44 -2.85 -4.44
C GLU A 8 -16.42 -3.81 -3.73
N ASP A 9 -16.44 -5.08 -4.14
CA ASP A 9 -17.34 -6.12 -3.61
C ASP A 9 -16.82 -6.82 -2.35
N ASP A 10 -15.56 -6.56 -1.95
CA ASP A 10 -15.02 -7.17 -0.75
C ASP A 10 -15.81 -6.73 0.49
N PRO A 11 -16.14 -7.66 1.40
CA PRO A 11 -16.74 -7.30 2.68
C PRO A 11 -15.81 -6.41 3.50
N ILE A 12 -16.38 -5.49 4.29
CA ILE A 12 -15.62 -4.67 5.24
C ILE A 12 -14.77 -5.54 6.20
N ALA A 13 -15.28 -6.72 6.59
CA ALA A 13 -14.50 -7.70 7.38
C ALA A 13 -13.18 -8.13 6.69
N THR A 14 -13.21 -8.33 5.38
CA THR A 14 -12.03 -8.68 4.57
C THR A 14 -11.06 -7.52 4.54
N ALA A 15 -11.54 -6.31 4.26
CA ALA A 15 -10.72 -5.10 4.26
C ALA A 15 -10.02 -4.90 5.62
N LEU A 16 -10.75 -4.91 6.73
CA LEU A 16 -10.21 -4.76 8.09
C LEU A 16 -9.13 -5.81 8.41
N SER A 17 -9.36 -7.07 8.01
CA SER A 17 -8.40 -8.16 8.22
C SER A 17 -7.09 -7.95 7.47
N LEU A 18 -7.12 -7.27 6.32
CA LEU A 18 -5.94 -6.93 5.54
C LEU A 18 -5.25 -5.66 6.08
N LEU A 19 -6.03 -4.61 6.36
CA LEU A 19 -5.54 -3.32 6.86
C LEU A 19 -4.73 -3.49 8.15
N GLY A 20 -5.16 -4.38 9.05
CA GLY A 20 -4.43 -4.71 10.28
C GLY A 20 -3.03 -5.34 10.06
N LYS A 21 -2.73 -5.84 8.85
CA LYS A 21 -1.42 -6.43 8.51
C LYS A 21 -0.39 -5.38 8.10
N ARG A 22 -0.77 -4.10 8.03
CA ARG A 22 0.08 -2.99 7.56
C ARG A 22 -0.02 -1.79 8.49
N THR A 23 1.11 -1.17 8.79
CA THR A 23 1.17 0.00 9.67
C THR A 23 0.42 1.22 9.11
N HIS A 24 0.34 1.37 7.78
CA HIS A 24 -0.32 2.50 7.13
C HIS A 24 -1.84 2.37 7.02
N ARG A 25 -2.44 1.22 7.39
CA ARG A 25 -3.90 1.03 7.53
C ARG A 25 -4.72 1.56 6.33
N THR A 26 -4.23 1.31 5.12
CA THR A 26 -4.85 1.76 3.85
C THR A 26 -4.81 0.65 2.81
N ALA A 27 -5.86 0.58 1.99
CA ALA A 27 -5.94 -0.30 0.84
C ALA A 27 -6.38 0.48 -0.40
N LEU A 28 -5.77 0.14 -1.55
CA LEU A 28 -6.29 0.55 -2.86
C LEU A 28 -7.49 -0.33 -3.20
N VAL A 29 -8.53 0.31 -3.71
CA VAL A 29 -9.71 -0.36 -4.24
C VAL A 29 -9.61 -0.39 -5.75
N VAL A 30 -9.81 -1.57 -6.32
CA VAL A 30 -9.82 -1.80 -7.76
C VAL A 30 -11.17 -2.33 -8.24
N ASP A 31 -11.52 -2.04 -9.48
CA ASP A 31 -12.67 -2.64 -10.15
C ASP A 31 -12.38 -4.08 -10.62
N ALA A 32 -13.37 -4.69 -11.31
CA ALA A 32 -13.27 -6.02 -11.88
C ALA A 32 -12.18 -6.15 -12.97
N ASP A 33 -11.80 -5.05 -13.62
CA ASP A 33 -10.72 -4.99 -14.61
C ASP A 33 -9.35 -4.70 -13.96
N HIS A 34 -9.27 -4.75 -12.62
CA HIS A 34 -8.09 -4.38 -11.83
C HIS A 34 -7.63 -2.92 -11.98
N ARG A 35 -8.52 -2.02 -12.41
CA ARG A 35 -8.22 -0.59 -12.49
C ARG A 35 -8.43 0.08 -11.14
N PRO A 36 -7.56 1.01 -10.72
CA PRO A 36 -7.74 1.79 -9.50
C PRO A 36 -9.03 2.63 -9.55
N VAL A 37 -9.91 2.46 -8.56
CA VAL A 37 -11.17 3.23 -8.46
C VAL A 37 -11.28 4.05 -7.19
N GLY A 38 -10.41 3.82 -6.21
CA GLY A 38 -10.34 4.63 -5.00
C GLY A 38 -9.48 4.01 -3.91
N LEU A 39 -9.59 4.55 -2.70
CA LEU A 39 -8.91 4.06 -1.51
C LEU A 39 -9.91 3.87 -0.38
N VAL A 40 -9.53 3.02 0.56
CA VAL A 40 -10.19 2.88 1.86
C VAL A 40 -9.14 2.83 2.95
N THR A 41 -9.40 3.51 4.07
CA THR A 41 -8.59 3.44 5.29
C THR A 41 -9.32 2.65 6.37
N GLU A 42 -8.60 2.17 7.38
CA GLU A 42 -9.23 1.51 8.53
C GLU A 42 -10.27 2.41 9.22
N ARG A 43 -10.06 3.73 9.20
CA ARG A 43 -11.01 4.70 9.74
C ARG A 43 -12.31 4.73 8.95
N ASP A 44 -12.26 4.61 7.62
CA ASP A 44 -13.45 4.61 6.77
C ASP A 44 -14.30 3.34 7.02
N CYS A 45 -13.67 2.23 7.40
CA CYS A 45 -14.33 0.99 7.80
C CYS A 45 -14.81 0.96 9.26
N HIS A 46 -14.43 1.94 10.08
CA HIS A 46 -14.79 1.98 11.49
C HIS A 46 -16.30 2.27 11.62
N GLU A 47 -16.98 1.58 12.53
CA GLU A 47 -18.45 1.70 12.75
C GLU A 47 -19.35 1.25 11.59
N VAL A 48 -18.78 0.67 10.53
CA VAL A 48 -19.54 0.10 9.41
C VAL A 48 -19.85 -1.37 9.65
N ASP A 49 -21.01 -1.83 9.18
CA ASP A 49 -21.38 -3.24 9.23
C ASP A 49 -20.30 -4.09 8.53
N ARG A 50 -19.87 -5.16 9.19
CA ARG A 50 -18.83 -6.07 8.67
C ARG A 50 -19.25 -6.83 7.41
N TYR A 51 -20.55 -6.92 7.15
CA TYR A 51 -21.12 -7.52 5.93
C TYR A 51 -21.40 -6.51 4.82
N ALA A 52 -21.30 -5.19 5.11
CA ALA A 52 -21.30 -4.18 4.06
C ALA A 52 -20.06 -4.34 3.16
N THR A 53 -20.08 -3.65 2.03
CA THR A 53 -19.04 -3.75 1.00
C THR A 53 -18.08 -2.57 1.08
N VAL A 54 -16.88 -2.75 0.53
CA VAL A 54 -15.91 -1.65 0.38
C VAL A 54 -16.49 -0.50 -0.44
N ALA A 55 -17.37 -0.76 -1.40
CA ALA A 55 -18.06 0.26 -2.19
C ALA A 55 -18.82 1.29 -1.33
N ASP A 56 -19.31 0.89 -0.16
CA ASP A 56 -20.09 1.75 0.75
C ASP A 56 -19.25 2.84 1.43
N VAL A 57 -17.93 2.65 1.51
CA VAL A 57 -16.99 3.53 2.21
C VAL A 57 -15.86 4.06 1.31
N LEU A 58 -15.86 3.66 0.05
CA LEU A 58 -14.84 3.98 -0.95
C LEU A 58 -14.68 5.49 -1.14
N ARG A 59 -13.44 5.97 -1.07
CA ARG A 59 -13.08 7.33 -1.48
C ARG A 59 -12.56 7.34 -2.91
N ARG A 60 -13.35 7.86 -3.85
CA ARG A 60 -13.00 7.91 -5.29
C ARG A 60 -12.03 9.03 -5.67
N ASN A 61 -11.88 10.07 -4.83
CA ASN A 61 -10.91 11.13 -5.09
C ASN A 61 -9.52 10.69 -4.63
N LEU A 62 -8.74 10.16 -5.58
CA LEU A 62 -7.39 9.69 -5.39
C LEU A 62 -6.39 10.84 -5.57
N PHE A 63 -5.77 11.26 -4.48
CA PHE A 63 -4.48 11.94 -4.59
C PHE A 63 -3.39 10.87 -4.71
N THR A 64 -2.69 10.84 -5.83
CA THR A 64 -1.67 9.83 -6.14
C THR A 64 -0.31 10.48 -6.37
N LEU A 65 0.75 9.74 -6.10
CA LEU A 65 2.11 10.11 -6.44
C LEU A 65 2.65 9.19 -7.55
N LEU A 66 3.58 9.69 -8.34
CA LEU A 66 4.28 8.88 -9.34
C LEU A 66 5.50 8.18 -8.74
N ALA A 67 5.82 7.00 -9.25
CA ALA A 67 7.04 6.28 -8.92
C ALA A 67 8.26 7.14 -9.26
N GLY A 68 9.23 7.18 -8.35
CA GLY A 68 10.42 8.01 -8.49
C GLY A 68 10.24 9.49 -8.13
N VAL A 69 9.06 9.90 -7.64
CA VAL A 69 8.89 11.25 -7.06
C VAL A 69 9.95 11.50 -5.98
N ASP A 70 10.49 12.72 -5.97
CA ASP A 70 11.39 13.15 -4.92
C ASP A 70 10.69 13.13 -3.56
N LEU A 71 11.40 12.74 -2.50
CA LEU A 71 10.81 12.60 -1.18
C LEU A 71 10.39 13.93 -0.56
N ASP A 72 11.14 15.02 -0.80
CA ASP A 72 10.78 16.34 -0.30
C ASP A 72 9.56 16.88 -1.06
N GLU A 73 9.51 16.67 -2.37
CA GLU A 73 8.33 17.00 -3.19
C GLU A 73 7.10 16.22 -2.73
N ALA A 74 7.23 14.90 -2.54
CA ALA A 74 6.14 14.06 -2.05
C ALA A 74 5.65 14.51 -0.67
N TYR A 75 6.57 14.87 0.23
CA TYR A 75 6.23 15.38 1.55
C TYR A 75 5.44 16.70 1.46
N GLY A 76 5.95 17.65 0.66
CA GLY A 76 5.30 18.95 0.46
C GLY A 76 3.91 18.82 -0.18
N ALA A 77 3.75 17.89 -1.12
CA ALA A 77 2.47 17.62 -1.77
C ALA A 77 1.46 17.00 -0.79
N LEU A 78 1.87 16.05 0.05
CA LEU A 78 1.04 15.50 1.12
C LEU A 78 0.63 16.57 2.14
N GLU A 79 1.58 17.41 2.56
CA GLU A 79 1.32 18.51 3.49
C GLU A 79 0.31 19.52 2.95
N SER A 80 0.51 19.97 1.72
CA SER A 80 -0.33 20.99 1.08
C SER A 80 -1.77 20.52 0.86
N ASN A 81 -1.97 19.20 0.70
CA ASN A 81 -3.29 18.58 0.57
C ASN A 81 -3.88 18.10 1.91
N HIS A 82 -3.19 18.33 3.03
CA HIS A 82 -3.56 17.82 4.36
C HIS A 82 -3.75 16.30 4.39
N LEU A 83 -2.91 15.57 3.66
CA LEU A 83 -2.94 14.12 3.54
C LEU A 83 -1.82 13.48 4.37
N GLY A 84 -2.15 12.41 5.09
CA GLY A 84 -1.16 11.62 5.83
C GLY A 84 -0.40 10.62 4.96
N LEU A 85 -0.94 10.28 3.79
CA LEU A 85 -0.44 9.26 2.88
C LEU A 85 -0.95 9.46 1.45
N ALA A 86 -0.25 8.86 0.50
CA ALA A 86 -0.70 8.70 -0.88
C ALA A 86 -0.18 7.38 -1.46
N PRO A 87 -0.99 6.67 -2.26
CA PRO A 87 -0.50 5.59 -3.10
C PRO A 87 0.49 6.11 -4.14
N VAL A 88 1.46 5.27 -4.50
CA VAL A 88 2.46 5.52 -5.54
C VAL A 88 2.19 4.61 -6.72
N PHE A 89 2.12 5.21 -7.91
CA PHE A 89 1.83 4.52 -9.17
C PHE A 89 3.01 4.61 -10.14
N GLU A 90 3.28 3.50 -10.82
CA GLU A 90 4.11 3.45 -12.03
C GLU A 90 3.16 3.11 -13.17
N ASP A 91 2.93 4.06 -14.08
CA ASP A 91 1.83 4.03 -15.04
C ASP A 91 0.47 3.79 -14.33
N ASP A 92 -0.26 2.75 -14.70
CA ASP A 92 -1.54 2.37 -14.07
C ASP A 92 -1.39 1.37 -12.91
N ARG A 93 -0.15 1.06 -12.51
CA ARG A 93 0.16 0.02 -11.52
C ARG A 93 0.50 0.61 -10.17
N LEU A 94 -0.21 0.18 -9.12
CA LEU A 94 0.14 0.52 -7.75
C LEU A 94 1.43 -0.20 -7.32
N VAL A 95 2.46 0.57 -6.97
CA VAL A 95 3.79 0.01 -6.63
C VAL A 95 4.14 0.18 -5.16
N ASP A 96 3.69 1.25 -4.49
CA ASP A 96 3.94 1.46 -3.07
C ASP A 96 2.90 2.40 -2.44
N VAL A 97 3.05 2.68 -1.15
CA VAL A 97 2.32 3.72 -0.42
C VAL A 97 3.32 4.58 0.34
N LEU A 98 3.31 5.89 0.06
CA LEU A 98 4.08 6.85 0.83
C LEU A 98 3.23 7.43 1.96
N THR A 99 3.84 7.56 3.13
CA THR A 99 3.23 8.19 4.30
C THR A 99 4.15 9.31 4.78
N ARG A 100 3.59 10.36 5.38
CA ARG A 100 4.36 11.49 5.90
C ARG A 100 5.47 11.03 6.85
N THR A 101 5.12 10.13 7.79
CA THR A 101 6.07 9.51 8.71
C THR A 101 7.09 8.60 8.02
N GLY A 102 6.68 7.88 6.97
CA GLY A 102 7.57 7.03 6.18
C GLY A 102 8.63 7.83 5.44
N ILE A 103 8.23 8.96 4.85
CA ILE A 103 9.14 9.88 4.15
C ILE A 103 10.17 10.44 5.14
N LEU A 104 9.72 10.98 6.28
CA LEU A 104 10.63 11.53 7.31
C LEU A 104 11.62 10.48 7.83
N ARG A 105 11.18 9.23 7.99
CA ARG A 105 12.07 8.14 8.44
C ARG A 105 13.14 7.81 7.39
N SER A 106 12.76 7.79 6.11
CA SER A 106 13.69 7.53 5.00
C SER A 106 14.73 8.64 4.83
N ALA A 107 14.38 9.89 5.13
CA ALA A 107 15.32 11.01 5.12
C ALA A 107 16.38 10.93 6.23
N ILE A 108 16.05 10.33 7.38
CA ILE A 108 16.95 10.19 8.55
C ILE A 108 17.78 8.90 8.48
N SER A 109 17.27 7.87 7.81
CA SER A 109 17.97 6.61 7.60
C SER A 109 17.64 6.10 6.19
N PRO A 110 18.57 6.19 5.22
CA PRO A 110 18.28 5.76 3.86
C PRO A 110 17.85 4.30 3.89
N LEU A 111 16.63 4.06 3.40
CA LEU A 111 16.00 2.74 3.38
C LEU A 111 16.95 1.75 2.66
N PRO A 112 17.28 0.59 3.23
CA PRO A 112 17.94 -0.44 2.45
C PRO A 112 17.03 -0.80 1.26
N PRO A 113 17.60 -1.10 0.08
CA PRO A 113 16.81 -1.38 -1.12
C PRO A 113 15.76 -2.46 -0.84
N PRO A 114 14.58 -2.38 -1.48
CA PRO A 114 13.52 -3.35 -1.24
C PRO A 114 14.08 -4.75 -1.45
N SER A 115 14.07 -5.55 -0.37
CA SER A 115 14.51 -6.94 -0.45
C SER A 115 13.65 -7.65 -1.50
N THR A 116 14.23 -7.97 -2.64
CA THR A 116 13.62 -8.87 -3.62
C THR A 116 13.41 -10.22 -2.94
N ARG A 117 12.16 -10.57 -2.61
CA ARG A 117 11.85 -11.96 -2.23
C ARG A 117 11.88 -12.83 -3.47
N GLY A 118 12.93 -13.65 -3.57
CA GLY A 118 13.12 -14.73 -4.55
C GLY A 118 14.48 -14.59 -5.23
N ALA A 119 15.47 -15.45 -5.00
CA ALA A 119 15.36 -16.89 -5.11
C ALA A 119 16.04 -17.64 -3.95
N THR A 120 15.26 -18.45 -3.25
CA THR A 120 15.78 -19.64 -2.55
C THR A 120 16.31 -20.60 -3.62
N ARG A 121 17.64 -20.71 -3.76
CA ARG A 121 18.25 -21.87 -4.41
C ARG A 121 18.71 -22.84 -3.33
N ALA A 122 17.76 -23.64 -2.85
CA ALA A 122 18.07 -24.88 -2.15
C ALA A 122 18.29 -25.99 -3.19
N ARG A 123 19.53 -26.49 -3.29
CA ARG A 123 19.99 -27.84 -3.71
C ARG A 123 21.46 -27.87 -3.29
N GLY A 124 21.94 -28.63 -2.31
CA GLY A 124 21.64 -30.02 -1.96
C GLY A 124 22.78 -30.90 -2.49
N GLY A 125 23.65 -31.41 -1.62
CA GLY A 125 24.66 -32.40 -2.01
C GLY A 125 25.84 -32.54 -1.04
N ARG A 126 25.80 -33.61 -0.24
CA ARG A 126 26.78 -33.99 0.80
C ARG A 126 28.08 -34.59 0.22
N ARG A 127 29.08 -34.69 1.12
CA ARG A 127 30.10 -35.76 1.32
C ARG A 127 31.57 -35.43 0.95
N HIS A 128 32.37 -35.27 2.00
CA HIS A 128 33.51 -36.11 2.40
C HIS A 128 34.68 -36.40 1.43
N GLN A 129 35.89 -36.29 2.02
CA GLN A 129 37.22 -36.76 1.61
C GLN A 129 38.01 -35.78 0.73
N ARG A 130 39.27 -35.42 1.00
CA ARG A 130 40.35 -36.05 1.79
C ARG A 130 41.16 -35.01 2.55
#